data_AF-A0A5E4ZSG5-F1
#
_entry.id   AF-A0A5E4ZSG5-F1
#
_cell.length_a   1.000
_cell.length_b   1.000
_cell.length_c   1.000
_cell.angle_alpha   90.00
_cell.angle_beta   90.00
_cell.angle_gamma   90.00
#
_symmetry.space_group_name_H-M   'P 1'
#
loop_
_entity.id
_entity.type
_entity.pdbx_description
1 polymer ?
#
loop_
_entity_poly.entity_id
_entity_poly.type
_entity_poly.pdbx_seq_one_letter_code
_entity_poly.pdbx_strand_id
1 'polypeptide(L)' 'MTLAALVLLPTIGGFYFTTRAVASGQASTVQIIETSDPLFATLFGFWIFGDTLNLSGTLGAVFIAMGLIVAVWRRRAATI' A
#
# COMPACT_ATOMS: atom_id res chain seq x y z
N MET A 1 23.73 -10.00 -1.81
CA MET A 1 22.67 -9.83 -2.85
C MET A 1 21.35 -9.36 -2.26
N THR A 2 20.92 -9.86 -1.10
CA THR A 2 19.67 -9.45 -0.42
C THR A 2 19.60 -7.95 -0.05
N LEU A 3 20.67 -7.37 0.51
CA LEU A 3 20.71 -5.94 0.86
C LEU A 3 20.62 -5.02 -0.36
N ALA A 4 21.30 -5.37 -1.46
CA ALA A 4 21.25 -4.57 -2.69
C ALA A 4 19.84 -4.56 -3.30
N ALA A 5 19.13 -5.69 -3.27
CA ALA A 5 17.74 -5.76 -3.73
C ALA A 5 16.81 -4.88 -2.87
N LEU A 6 16.97 -4.89 -1.54
CA LEU A 6 16.23 -4.02 -0.62
C LEU A 6 16.56 -2.53 -0.83
N VAL A 7 17.82 -2.20 -1.13
CA VAL A 7 18.21 -0.80 -1.39
C VAL A 7 17.64 -0.29 -2.73
N LEU A 8 17.65 -1.13 -3.76
CA LEU A 8 17.24 -0.69 -5.09
C LEU A 8 15.71 -0.69 -5.25
N LEU A 9 15.01 -1.73 -4.79
CA LEU A 9 13.58 -1.89 -5.06
C LEU A 9 12.69 -1.07 -4.11
N PRO A 10 12.53 -1.43 -2.82
CA PRO A 10 11.60 -0.72 -1.94
C PRO A 10 12.10 0.66 -1.53
N THR A 11 13.41 0.90 -1.42
CA THR A 11 13.90 2.25 -1.10
C THR A 11 14.03 3.13 -2.34
N ILE A 12 15.06 2.99 -3.18
CA ILE A 12 15.27 3.96 -4.28
C ILE A 12 14.11 3.92 -5.28
N GLY A 13 13.69 2.73 -5.70
CA GLY A 13 12.55 2.55 -6.60
C GLY A 13 11.24 3.06 -6.01
N GLY A 14 10.89 2.59 -4.81
CA GLY A 14 9.68 3.03 -4.09
C GLY A 14 9.61 4.54 -3.94
N PHE A 15 10.63 5.16 -3.36
CA PHE A 15 10.69 6.62 -3.19
C PHE A 15 10.65 7.38 -4.52
N TYR A 16 11.27 6.86 -5.58
CA TYR A 16 11.19 7.48 -6.91
C TYR A 16 9.75 7.51 -7.43
N PHE A 17 9.04 6.38 -7.36
CA PHE A 17 7.64 6.30 -7.80
C PHE A 17 6.73 7.18 -6.96
N THR A 18 6.86 7.16 -5.63
CA THR A 18 6.08 8.03 -4.74
C THR A 18 6.34 9.49 -5.05
N THR A 19 7.61 9.91 -5.18
CA THR A 19 7.96 11.31 -5.48
C THR A 19 7.41 11.74 -6.85
N ARG A 20 7.50 10.88 -7.87
CA ARG A 20 6.90 11.11 -9.19
C ARG A 20 5.39 11.25 -9.12
N ALA A 21 4.70 10.38 -8.37
CA ALA A 21 3.25 10.40 -8.22
C ALA A 21 2.77 11.65 -7.46
N VAL A 22 3.54 12.09 -6.46
CA VAL A 22 3.27 13.35 -5.74
C VAL A 22 3.55 14.57 -6.63
N ALA A 23 4.55 14.52 -7.51
CA ALA A 23 4.84 15.61 -8.43
C ALA A 23 3.75 15.77 -9.51
N SER A 24 3.07 14.70 -9.91
CA SER A 24 2.00 14.72 -10.93
C SER A 24 0.58 14.73 -10.35
N GLY A 25 0.41 14.52 -9.04
CA GLY A 25 -0.89 14.40 -8.38
C GLY A 25 -0.90 15.07 -7.01
N GLN A 26 -1.98 14.88 -6.25
CA GLN A 26 -2.04 15.37 -4.87
C GLN A 26 -1.36 14.38 -3.92
N ALA A 27 -0.43 14.88 -3.10
CA ALA A 27 0.26 14.09 -2.07
C ALA A 27 -0.71 13.28 -1.20
N SER A 28 -1.84 13.89 -0.85
CA SER A 28 -2.85 13.27 0.00
C SER A 28 -3.59 12.11 -0.70
N THR A 29 -3.69 12.11 -2.03
CA THR A 29 -4.22 10.97 -2.79
C THR A 29 -3.18 9.85 -2.88
N VAL A 30 -1.93 10.20 -3.17
CA VAL A 30 -0.82 9.25 -3.27
C VAL A 30 -0.65 8.50 -1.95
N GLN A 31 -0.70 9.19 -0.82
CA GLN A 31 -0.54 8.57 0.50
C GLN A 31 -1.63 7.55 0.83
N ILE A 32 -2.88 7.81 0.41
CA ILE A 32 -3.97 6.84 0.61
C ILE A 32 -3.70 5.57 -0.19
N ILE A 33 -3.17 5.70 -1.40
CA ILE A 33 -2.80 4.56 -2.24
C ILE A 33 -1.64 3.78 -1.61
N GLU A 34 -0.59 4.45 -1.14
CA GLU A 34 0.55 3.83 -0.43
C GLU A 34 0.11 3.09 0.84
N THR A 35 -0.98 3.52 1.48
CA THR A 35 -1.55 2.82 2.65
C THR A 35 -2.09 1.43 2.30
N SER A 36 -2.28 1.11 1.01
CA SER A 36 -2.69 -0.22 0.55
C SER A 36 -1.55 -1.24 0.49
N ASP A 37 -0.29 -0.81 0.65
CA ASP A 37 0.89 -1.68 0.63
C ASP A 37 0.77 -2.93 1.51
N PRO A 38 0.29 -2.85 2.77
CA PRO A 38 0.17 -4.03 3.62
C PRO A 38 -0.82 -5.07 3.08
N LEU A 39 -1.86 -4.64 2.35
CA LEU A 39 -2.84 -5.54 1.75
C LEU A 39 -2.23 -6.28 0.56
N PHE A 40 -1.48 -5.59 -0.29
CA PHE A 40 -0.78 -6.20 -1.42
C PHE A 40 0.38 -7.09 -0.96
N ALA A 41 1.16 -6.65 0.02
CA ALA A 41 2.22 -7.45 0.63
C ALA A 41 1.66 -8.74 1.25
N THR A 42 0.53 -8.66 1.95
CA THR A 42 -0.20 -9.82 2.47
C THR A 42 -0.67 -10.75 1.35
N LEU A 43 -1.28 -10.20 0.29
CA LEU A 43 -1.79 -10.99 -0.84
C LEU A 43 -0.65 -11.70 -1.58
N PHE A 44 0.45 -11.01 -1.85
CA PHE A 44 1.62 -11.60 -2.50
C PHE A 44 2.37 -12.56 -1.58
N GLY A 45 2.40 -12.29 -0.26
CA GLY A 45 2.89 -13.22 0.76
C GLY A 45 2.16 -14.55 0.68
N PHE A 46 0.83 -14.51 0.65
CA PHE A 46 0.00 -15.69 0.48
C PHE A 46 0.21 -16.37 -0.88
N TRP A 47 0.21 -15.62 -1.98
CA TRP A 47 0.26 -16.21 -3.33
C TRP A 47 1.63 -16.78 -3.72
N ILE A 48 2.73 -16.13 -3.31
CA ILE A 48 4.10 -16.51 -3.69
C ILE A 48 4.70 -17.48 -2.67
N PHE A 49 4.48 -17.24 -1.37
CA PHE A 49 5.14 -17.98 -0.29
C PHE A 49 4.20 -18.93 0.47
N GLY A 50 2.88 -18.83 0.26
CA GLY A 50 1.89 -19.62 1.00
C GLY A 50 1.62 -19.10 2.41
N ASP A 51 2.07 -17.88 2.74
CA ASP A 51 1.93 -17.31 4.07
C ASP A 51 0.46 -17.00 4.40
N THR A 52 -0.04 -17.53 5.50
CA THR A 52 -1.39 -17.25 6.00
C THR A 52 -1.37 -16.32 7.19
N LEU A 53 -2.34 -15.41 7.26
CA LEU A 53 -2.49 -14.54 8.43
C LEU A 53 -3.18 -15.29 9.56
N ASN A 54 -2.71 -15.05 10.79
CA ASN A 54 -3.42 -15.45 11.99
C ASN A 54 -4.64 -14.52 12.23
N LEU A 55 -5.40 -14.77 13.30
CA LEU A 55 -6.61 -14.01 13.58
C LEU A 55 -6.36 -12.50 13.74
N SER A 56 -5.30 -12.11 14.45
CA SER A 56 -4.96 -10.70 14.65
C SER A 56 -4.51 -10.03 13.36
N GLY A 57 -3.72 -10.71 12.53
CA GLY A 57 -3.34 -10.24 11.20
C GLY A 57 -4.57 -10.05 10.31
N THR A 58 -5.49 -11.00 10.32
CA THR A 58 -6.72 -10.93 9.53
C THR A 58 -7.58 -9.73 9.94
N LEU A 59 -7.74 -9.50 11.25
CA LEU A 59 -8.45 -8.31 11.76
C LEU A 59 -7.75 -7.01 11.35
N GLY A 60 -6.42 -6.97 11.41
CA GLY A 60 -5.63 -5.84 10.92
C GLY A 60 -5.85 -5.57 9.44
N ALA A 61 -5.79 -6.60 8.59
CA ALA A 61 -6.06 -6.48 7.16
C ALA A 61 -7.48 -5.97 6.88
N VAL A 62 -8.49 -6.45 7.62
CA VAL A 62 -9.86 -5.96 7.51
C VAL A 62 -9.94 -4.47 7.87
N PHE A 63 -9.31 -4.03 8.95
CA PHE A 63 -9.30 -2.61 9.32
C PHE A 63 -8.60 -1.72 8.29
N ILE A 64 -7.48 -2.17 7.74
CA ILE A 64 -6.78 -1.44 6.66
C ILE A 64 -7.69 -1.34 5.43
N ALA A 65 -8.30 -2.44 5.00
CA ALA A 65 -9.21 -2.46 3.86
C ALA A 65 -10.42 -1.54 4.06
N MET A 66 -11.07 -1.60 5.23
CA MET A 66 -12.19 -0.71 5.57
C MET A 66 -11.77 0.76 5.58
N GLY A 67 -10.62 1.08 6.18
CA GLY A 67 -10.07 2.43 6.21
C GLY A 67 -9.80 2.98 4.80
N LEU A 68 -9.23 2.16 3.92
CA LEU A 68 -9.01 2.47 2.51
C LEU A 68 -10.31 2.73 1.75
N ILE A 69 -11.30 1.84 1.89
CA ILE A 69 -12.60 1.98 1.22
C ILE A 69 -13.26 3.31 1.63
N VAL A 70 -13.29 3.62 2.92
CA VAL A 70 -13.86 4.87 3.44
C VAL A 70 -13.08 6.08 2.92
N ALA A 71 -11.74 6.04 2.97
CA ALA A 71 -10.89 7.14 2.53
C ALA A 71 -11.05 7.43 1.02
N VAL A 72 -11.11 6.39 0.20
CA VAL A 72 -11.30 6.49 -1.26
C VAL A 72 -12.71 6.97 -1.60
N TRP A 73 -13.76 6.43 -0.96
CA TRP A 73 -15.13 6.88 -1.19
C TRP A 73 -15.35 8.34 -0.80
N ARG A 74 -14.80 8.79 0.34
CA ARG A 74 -14.91 10.18 0.77
C ARG A 74 -14.26 11.15 -0.21
N ARG A 75 -13.14 10.75 -0.83
CA ARG A 75 -12.53 11.57 -1.90
C ARG A 75 -13.43 11.65 -3.13
N ARG A 76 -13.97 10.52 -3.59
CA ARG A 76 -14.83 10.50 -4.78
C ARG A 76 -16.06 11.39 -4.62
N ALA A 77 -16.61 11.46 -3.40
CA ALA A 77 -17.73 12.34 -3.06
C ALA A 77 -17.35 13.83 -2.94
N ALA A 78 -16.08 14.17 -2.71
CA ALA A 78 -15.61 15.55 -2.60
C ALA A 78 -15.21 16.18 -3.95
N THR A 79 -15.11 15.39 -5.02
CA THR A 79 -14.75 15.83 -6.37
C THR A 79 -15.93 15.93 -7.34
N ILE A 80 -17.16 15.61 -6.88
CA ILE A 80 -18.43 15.78 -7.62
C ILE A 80 -19.14 17.00 -7.04
#